data_AF-A0A9Q4EXZ7-F1
#
_entry.id   AF-A0A9Q4EXZ7-F1
#
_cell.length_a   1.000
_cell.length_b   1.000
_cell.length_c   1.000
_cell.angle_alpha   90.00
_cell.angle_beta   90.00
_cell.angle_gamma   90.00
#
_symmetry.space_group_name_H-M   'P 1'
#
loop_
_entity.id
_entity.type
_entity.pdbx_description
1 polymer ?
#
loop_
_entity_poly.entity_id
_entity_poly.type
_entity_poly.pdbx_seq_one_letter_code
_entity_poly.pdbx_strand_id
1 'polypeptide(L)'
;MFYSIIGIALLLLSAGTIGWMVVLEVRDRNRNPIQSKKKRWKKPYSQAFLDAIPRAYASSGTLRGMLILLIEQWPKENGRAKAALDYLDHSRYRDYETTLSYLSDSSAACETRMEEVLKKEIQKTTALTCH
;
A
#
# COMPACT_ATOMS: atom_id res chain seq x y z
N MET A 1 -49.73 -20.93 -14.44
CA MET A 1 -48.61 -20.58 -15.35
C MET A 1 -47.93 -19.26 -14.98
N PHE A 2 -48.69 -18.17 -14.72
CA PHE A 2 -48.10 -16.87 -14.34
C PHE A 2 -47.21 -16.91 -13.07
N TYR A 3 -47.64 -17.60 -12.01
CA TYR A 3 -46.86 -17.68 -10.77
C TYR A 3 -45.51 -18.40 -10.92
N SER A 4 -45.41 -19.40 -11.81
CA SER A 4 -44.16 -20.09 -12.10
C SER A 4 -43.17 -19.19 -12.85
N ILE A 5 -43.67 -18.34 -13.75
CA ILE A 5 -42.84 -17.37 -14.49
C ILE A 5 -42.31 -16.28 -13.54
N ILE A 6 -43.16 -15.79 -12.64
CA ILE A 6 -42.77 -14.80 -11.62
C ILE A 6 -41.70 -15.39 -10.68
N GLY A 7 -41.86 -16.64 -10.26
CA GLY A 7 -40.87 -17.35 -9.44
C GLY A 7 -39.51 -17.49 -10.13
N ILE A 8 -39.48 -17.87 -11.41
CA ILE A 8 -38.24 -17.98 -12.19
C ILE A 8 -37.59 -16.60 -12.38
N ALA A 9 -38.40 -15.56 -12.65
CA ALA A 9 -37.90 -14.20 -12.80
C ALA A 9 -37.24 -13.69 -11.49
N LEU A 10 -37.86 -13.94 -10.34
CA LEU A 10 -37.29 -13.58 -9.03
C LEU A 10 -35.98 -14.32 -8.74
N LEU A 11 -35.89 -15.60 -9.12
CA LEU A 11 -34.71 -16.44 -8.91
C LEU A 11 -33.52 -15.99 -9.79
N LEU A 12 -33.79 -15.57 -11.02
CA LEU A 12 -32.76 -15.02 -11.90
C LEU A 12 -32.27 -13.64 -11.42
N LEU A 13 -33.16 -12.81 -10.88
CA LEU A 13 -32.80 -11.52 -10.31
C LEU A 13 -31.93 -11.67 -9.04
N SER A 14 -32.23 -12.63 -8.17
CA SER A 14 -31.41 -12.89 -6.98
C SER A 14 -30.04 -13.49 -7.33
N ALA A 15 -29.99 -14.45 -8.26
CA ALA A 15 -28.71 -15.01 -8.73
C ALA A 15 -27.84 -13.95 -9.43
N GLY A 16 -28.44 -13.07 -10.23
CA GLY A 16 -27.75 -12.00 -10.92
C GLY A 16 -27.16 -10.95 -9.96
N THR A 17 -27.89 -10.59 -8.90
CA THR A 17 -27.41 -9.64 -7.89
C THR A 17 -26.27 -10.19 -7.05
N ILE A 18 -26.31 -11.47 -6.67
CA ILE A 18 -25.22 -12.14 -5.93
C ILE A 18 -23.98 -12.27 -6.83
N GLY A 19 -24.14 -12.72 -8.08
CA GLY A 19 -23.04 -12.79 -9.04
C GLY A 19 -22.43 -11.41 -9.32
N TRP A 20 -23.26 -10.37 -9.43
CA TRP A 20 -22.80 -8.98 -9.57
C TRP A 20 -22.08 -8.48 -8.33
N MET A 21 -22.55 -8.79 -7.11
CA MET A 21 -21.83 -8.48 -5.88
C MET A 21 -20.47 -9.17 -5.84
N VAL A 22 -20.37 -10.45 -6.17
CA VAL A 22 -19.09 -11.18 -6.18
C VAL A 22 -18.14 -10.63 -7.25
N VAL A 23 -18.64 -10.28 -8.43
CA VAL A 23 -17.82 -9.62 -9.47
C VAL A 23 -17.41 -8.22 -9.02
N LEU A 24 -18.30 -7.46 -8.38
CA LEU A 24 -17.95 -6.17 -7.80
C LEU A 24 -16.93 -6.33 -6.69
N GLU A 25 -17.01 -7.37 -5.85
CA GLU A 25 -16.10 -7.61 -4.73
C GLU A 25 -14.74 -8.17 -5.18
N VAL A 26 -14.69 -9.01 -6.23
CA VAL A 26 -13.43 -9.38 -6.90
C VAL A 26 -12.83 -8.18 -7.61
N ARG A 27 -13.67 -7.37 -8.28
CA ARG A 27 -13.23 -6.12 -8.91
C ARG A 27 -12.79 -5.11 -7.86
N ASP A 28 -13.43 -5.05 -6.70
CA ASP A 28 -13.13 -4.15 -5.58
C ASP A 28 -11.90 -4.64 -4.84
N ARG A 29 -11.70 -5.93 -4.62
CA ARG A 29 -10.43 -6.51 -4.14
C ARG A 29 -9.27 -6.20 -5.08
N ASN A 30 -9.54 -6.07 -6.38
CA ASN A 30 -8.58 -5.61 -7.39
C ASN A 30 -8.56 -4.06 -7.58
N ARG A 31 -9.57 -3.34 -7.06
CA ARG A 31 -9.76 -1.86 -7.14
C ARG A 31 -9.70 -1.16 -5.78
N ASN A 32 -9.35 -1.87 -4.71
CA ASN A 32 -8.90 -1.36 -3.43
C ASN A 32 -7.36 -1.39 -3.36
N PRO A 33 -6.64 -0.67 -4.24
CA PRO A 33 -5.63 0.24 -3.74
C PRO A 33 -6.40 1.45 -3.22
N ILE A 34 -6.84 1.39 -1.96
CA ILE A 34 -7.42 2.56 -1.29
C ILE A 34 -6.43 3.71 -1.51
N GLN A 35 -6.88 4.75 -2.23
CA GLN A 35 -6.10 5.90 -2.70
C GLN A 35 -5.44 5.81 -4.09
N SER A 36 -6.18 5.36 -5.10
CA SER A 36 -5.98 5.87 -6.49
C SER A 36 -6.36 7.36 -6.61
N LYS A 37 -5.79 8.23 -5.76
CA LYS A 37 -5.82 9.69 -5.96
C LYS A 37 -5.01 10.00 -7.21
N LYS A 38 -5.71 10.30 -8.30
CA LYS A 38 -5.23 10.94 -9.54
C LYS A 38 -3.77 10.61 -9.85
N LYS A 39 -3.55 9.57 -10.67
CA LYS A 39 -2.25 9.17 -11.24
C LYS A 39 -1.61 10.39 -11.97
N ARG A 40 -1.05 11.34 -11.21
CA ARG A 40 0.06 12.15 -11.67
C ARG A 40 1.08 11.13 -12.09
N TRP A 41 1.56 11.23 -13.32
CA TRP A 41 2.66 10.41 -13.82
C TRP A 41 3.85 10.65 -12.90
N LYS A 42 3.95 9.83 -11.85
CA LYS A 42 5.03 9.87 -10.88
C LYS A 42 6.20 9.22 -11.59
N LYS A 43 7.30 9.95 -11.75
CA LYS A 43 8.54 9.36 -12.27
C LYS A 43 8.90 8.16 -11.38
N PRO A 44 9.06 6.95 -11.94
CA PRO A 44 9.45 5.79 -11.17
C PRO A 44 10.86 6.00 -10.62
N TYR A 45 11.16 5.35 -9.51
CA TYR A 45 12.49 5.34 -8.94
C TYR A 45 13.49 4.65 -9.86
N SER A 46 14.75 5.03 -9.75
CA SER A 46 15.83 4.23 -10.30
C SER A 46 15.89 2.88 -9.60
N GLN A 47 16.28 1.82 -10.33
CA GLN A 47 16.42 0.48 -9.74
C GLN A 47 17.41 0.51 -8.56
N ALA A 48 18.48 1.29 -8.68
CA ALA A 48 19.49 1.43 -7.64
C ALA A 48 18.93 2.06 -6.34
N PHE A 49 17.99 3.00 -6.44
CA PHE A 49 17.27 3.55 -5.30
C PHE A 49 16.35 2.49 -4.68
N LEU A 50 15.59 1.73 -5.48
CA LEU A 50 14.72 0.68 -4.98
C LEU A 50 15.49 -0.40 -4.21
N ASP A 51 16.67 -0.79 -4.69
CA ASP A 51 17.54 -1.75 -4.01
C ASP A 51 18.19 -1.15 -2.76
N ALA A 52 18.27 0.18 -2.64
CA ALA A 52 18.76 0.85 -1.44
C ALA A 52 17.75 0.86 -0.29
N ILE A 53 16.43 0.82 -0.57
CA ILE A 53 15.37 0.83 0.45
C ILE A 53 15.54 -0.29 1.50
N PRO A 54 15.58 -1.59 1.12
CA PRO A 54 15.72 -2.66 2.10
C PRO A 54 17.09 -2.64 2.79
N ARG A 55 18.14 -2.15 2.13
CA ARG A 55 19.49 -1.99 2.71
C ARG A 55 19.51 -0.90 3.77
N ALA A 56 18.96 0.27 3.49
CA ALA A 56 18.83 1.36 4.44
C ALA A 56 17.98 0.97 5.65
N TYR A 57 16.92 0.18 5.44
CA TYR A 57 16.13 -0.38 6.54
C TYR A 57 16.95 -1.36 7.39
N ALA A 58 17.66 -2.29 6.77
CA ALA A 58 18.52 -3.25 7.48
C ALA A 58 19.62 -2.55 8.28
N SER A 59 20.20 -1.47 7.76
CA SER A 59 21.24 -0.69 8.46
C SER A 59 20.72 0.14 9.63
N SER A 60 19.52 0.71 9.50
CA SER A 60 18.97 1.62 10.52
C SER A 60 18.04 0.95 11.53
N GLY A 61 17.48 -0.21 11.20
CA GLY A 61 16.57 -0.98 12.05
C GLY A 61 15.23 -0.30 12.35
N THR A 62 14.94 0.84 11.73
CA THR A 62 13.71 1.63 11.92
C THR A 62 13.28 2.30 10.61
N LEU A 63 11.96 2.43 10.40
CA LEU A 63 11.41 3.17 9.26
C LEU A 63 11.94 4.61 9.17
N ARG A 64 12.06 5.30 10.31
CA ARG A 64 12.56 6.68 10.38
C ARG A 64 14.03 6.77 9.94
N GLY A 65 14.88 5.91 10.48
CA GLY A 65 16.31 5.89 10.13
C GLY A 65 16.54 5.53 8.66
N MET A 66 15.72 4.61 8.11
CA MET A 66 15.73 4.29 6.69
C MET A 66 15.46 5.53 5.83
N LEU A 67 14.44 6.32 6.17
CA LEU A 67 14.09 7.53 5.44
C LEU A 67 15.21 8.57 5.48
N ILE A 68 15.86 8.77 6.63
CA ILE A 68 17.01 9.67 6.76
C ILE A 68 18.16 9.24 5.84
N LEU A 69 18.53 7.95 5.86
CA LEU A 69 19.58 7.42 5.00
C LEU A 69 19.26 7.58 3.51
N LEU A 70 18.01 7.33 3.11
CA LEU A 70 17.58 7.54 1.72
C LEU A 70 17.63 9.03 1.33
N ILE A 71 17.31 9.94 2.25
CA ILE A 71 17.37 11.38 2.00
C ILE A 71 18.81 11.85 1.78
N GLU A 72 19.73 11.37 2.60
CA GLU A 72 21.14 11.74 2.56
C GLU A 72 21.86 11.16 1.34
N GLN A 73 21.65 9.88 1.05
CA GLN A 73 22.36 9.16 -0.01
C GLN A 73 21.82 9.46 -1.42
N TRP A 74 20.53 9.85 -1.54
CA TRP A 74 19.87 9.99 -2.84
C TRP A 74 19.24 11.38 -3.04
N PRO A 75 20.06 12.46 -3.13
CA PRO A 75 19.56 13.84 -3.18
C PRO A 75 18.65 14.14 -4.37
N LYS A 76 18.80 13.40 -5.48
CA LYS A 76 17.99 13.57 -6.71
C LYS A 76 16.61 12.91 -6.64
N GLU A 77 16.41 11.92 -5.77
CA GLU A 77 15.20 11.09 -5.70
C GLU A 77 14.51 11.15 -4.32
N ASN A 78 15.05 11.92 -3.38
CA ASN A 78 14.58 11.96 -1.98
C ASN A 78 13.30 12.76 -1.72
N GLY A 79 12.70 13.42 -2.72
CA GLY A 79 11.56 14.32 -2.47
C GLY A 79 10.39 13.65 -1.76
N ARG A 80 10.07 12.40 -2.14
CA ARG A 80 9.02 11.61 -1.47
C ARG A 80 9.48 11.05 -0.11
N ALA A 81 10.77 10.72 0.03
CA ALA A 81 11.32 10.29 1.31
C ALA A 81 11.26 11.42 2.34
N LYS A 82 11.49 12.67 1.92
CA LYS A 82 11.27 13.87 2.77
C LYS A 82 9.80 14.01 3.17
N ALA A 83 8.86 13.86 2.25
CA ALA A 83 7.43 13.92 2.56
C ALA A 83 6.99 12.80 3.51
N ALA A 84 7.50 11.59 3.32
CA ALA A 84 7.26 10.47 4.21
C ALA A 84 7.84 10.72 5.60
N LEU A 85 9.07 11.25 5.69
CA LEU A 85 9.71 11.59 6.96
C LEU A 85 8.95 12.71 7.68
N ASP A 86 8.54 13.75 6.96
CA ASP A 86 7.74 14.85 7.48
C ASP A 86 6.41 14.35 8.07
N TYR A 87 5.73 13.44 7.37
CA TYR A 87 4.54 12.79 7.89
C TYR A 87 4.83 12.02 9.16
N LEU A 88 5.90 11.22 9.19
CA LEU A 88 6.24 10.39 10.34
C LEU A 88 6.61 11.22 11.58
N ASP A 89 7.30 12.35 11.40
CA ASP A 89 7.74 13.22 12.50
C ASP A 89 6.61 14.11 13.02
N HIS A 90 5.75 14.63 12.13
CA HIS A 90 4.78 15.68 12.48
C HIS A 90 3.32 15.21 12.52
N SER A 91 2.96 14.07 11.92
CA SER A 91 1.59 13.56 11.99
C SER A 91 1.23 13.09 13.40
N ARG A 92 -0.05 13.26 13.75
CA ARG A 92 -0.61 12.74 15.01
C ARG A 92 -0.61 11.21 15.05
N TYR A 93 -0.84 10.57 13.91
CA TYR A 93 -1.05 9.11 13.84
C TYR A 93 0.26 8.35 13.61
N ARG A 94 1.20 8.94 12.86
CA ARG A 94 2.53 8.36 12.55
C ARG A 94 2.44 6.92 12.02
N ASP A 95 1.39 6.62 11.28
CA ASP A 95 1.14 5.26 10.80
C ASP A 95 2.09 4.89 9.65
N TYR A 96 2.59 3.66 9.70
CA TYR A 96 3.60 3.18 8.76
C TYR A 96 3.05 2.99 7.35
N GLU A 97 1.76 2.62 7.22
CA GLU A 97 1.12 2.45 5.92
C GLU A 97 1.05 3.77 5.15
N THR A 98 0.58 4.85 5.77
CA THR A 98 0.52 6.18 5.14
C THR A 98 1.93 6.72 4.90
N THR A 99 2.87 6.48 5.81
CA THR A 99 4.28 6.85 5.61
C THR A 99 4.85 6.21 4.34
N LEU A 100 4.64 4.90 4.15
CA LEU A 100 5.07 4.18 2.95
C LEU A 100 4.28 4.62 1.71
N SER A 101 3.01 4.99 1.85
CA SER A 101 2.21 5.57 0.77
C SER A 101 2.79 6.88 0.23
N TYR A 102 3.30 7.75 1.11
CA TYR A 102 4.02 8.96 0.70
C TYR A 102 5.31 8.66 -0.07
N LEU A 103 6.03 7.62 0.36
CA LEU A 103 7.25 7.17 -0.30
C LEU A 103 6.97 6.48 -1.65
N SER A 104 5.76 5.93 -1.88
CA SER A 104 5.41 5.13 -3.07
C SER A 104 5.42 5.91 -4.38
N ASP A 105 6.07 5.31 -5.39
CA ASP A 105 5.98 5.70 -6.80
C ASP A 105 4.88 4.95 -7.58
N SER A 106 4.13 4.07 -6.89
CA SER A 106 3.07 3.21 -7.44
C SER A 106 3.55 2.20 -8.50
N SER A 107 4.83 1.88 -8.52
CA SER A 107 5.37 0.75 -9.27
C SER A 107 5.31 -0.54 -8.44
N ALA A 108 5.04 -1.67 -9.09
CA ALA A 108 5.00 -2.97 -8.43
C ALA A 108 6.33 -3.34 -7.74
N ALA A 109 7.46 -2.90 -8.32
CA ALA A 109 8.78 -3.09 -7.73
C ALA A 109 8.92 -2.32 -6.40
N CYS A 110 8.46 -1.08 -6.35
CA CYS A 110 8.47 -0.28 -5.13
C CYS A 110 7.53 -0.84 -4.07
N GLU A 111 6.30 -1.21 -4.45
CA GLU A 111 5.30 -1.78 -3.55
C GLU A 111 5.81 -3.07 -2.88
N THR A 112 6.42 -3.97 -3.65
CA THR A 112 7.03 -5.20 -3.11
C THR A 112 8.06 -4.88 -2.02
N ARG A 113 8.94 -3.88 -2.24
CA ARG A 113 9.95 -3.49 -1.23
C ARG A 113 9.33 -2.85 0.00
N MET A 114 8.26 -2.07 -0.17
CA MET A 114 7.54 -1.44 0.93
C MET A 114 6.83 -2.47 1.80
N GLU A 115 6.19 -3.46 1.18
CA GLU A 115 5.57 -4.58 1.91
C GLU A 115 6.59 -5.38 2.72
N GLU A 116 7.79 -5.64 2.17
CA GLU A 116 8.88 -6.30 2.89
C GLU A 116 9.27 -5.53 4.16
N VAL A 117 9.38 -4.21 4.07
CA VAL A 117 9.69 -3.34 5.22
C VAL A 117 8.54 -3.34 6.23
N LEU A 118 7.30 -3.19 5.77
CA LEU A 118 6.12 -3.17 6.64
C LEU A 118 5.96 -4.48 7.42
N LYS A 119 6.14 -5.63 6.74
CA LYS A 119 6.10 -6.95 7.39
C LYS A 119 7.13 -7.06 8.51
N LYS A 120 8.35 -6.54 8.30
CA LYS A 120 9.39 -6.54 9.33
C LYS A 120 9.04 -5.65 10.53
N GLU A 121 8.45 -4.47 10.31
CA GLU A 121 8.01 -3.60 11.41
C GLU A 121 6.86 -4.23 12.21
N ILE A 122 5.89 -4.87 11.53
CA ILE A 122 4.80 -5.60 12.21
C ILE A 122 5.36 -6.74 13.04
N GLN A 123 6.22 -7.59 12.46
CA GLN A 123 6.84 -8.71 13.18
C GLN A 123 7.61 -8.25 14.42
N LYS A 124 8.36 -7.15 14.31
CA LYS A 124 9.09 -6.55 15.42
C LYS A 124 8.13 -6.10 16.53
N THR A 125 7.03 -5.44 16.16
CA THR A 125 6.02 -4.97 17.11
C THR A 125 5.33 -6.15 17.81
N THR A 126 4.93 -7.17 17.05
CA THR A 126 4.31 -8.40 17.58
C THR A 126 5.26 -9.14 18.53
N ALA A 127 6.53 -9.28 18.16
CA ALA A 127 7.54 -9.92 19.01
C ALA A 127 7.76 -9.17 20.34
N LEU A 128 7.67 -7.85 20.33
CA LEU A 128 7.76 -7.01 21.54
C LEU A 128 6.54 -7.15 22.45
N THR A 129 5.35 -7.44 21.91
CA THR A 129 4.11 -7.61 22.68
C THR A 129 3.91 -9.01 23.27
N CYS A 130 4.69 -10.01 22.87
CA CYS A 130 4.59 -11.39 23.37
C CYS A 130 5.46 -11.69 24.60
N HIS A 131 6.04 -10.66 25.22
CA HIS A 131 6.79 -10.71 26.48
C HIS A 131 6.01 -10.06 27.61
#